data_AF-A0A031JNQ4-F1
#
_entry.id   AF-A0A031JNQ4-F1
#
_cell.length_a   1.000
_cell.length_b   1.000
_cell.length_c   1.000
_cell.angle_alpha   90.00
_cell.angle_beta   90.00
_cell.angle_gamma   90.00
#
_symmetry.space_group_name_H-M   'P 1'
#
loop_
_entity.id
_entity.type
_entity.pdbx_description
1 polymer ?
#
loop_
_entity_poly.entity_id
_entity_poly.type
_entity_poly.pdbx_seq_one_letter_code
_entity_poly.pdbx_strand_id
1 'polypeptide(L)'
;MNRKNVAAKSRRRSKRMVPKAPPTTEGIVIPIPTSDSKAEADRLFAETVPGWEQLDNDERAEIAELALALRQRGSPPRVTVVRDGNGKFSINMAGKSATLDTLRLHNTFVADSLDPVNTRASELIKYLDSVGGCTETRYNAALSFIDSMAPQSQAEVLLLIQMYVTHDAAIRALSQLGQAEWVQNMQMFGNMATKLLRTSQGQMETLARMRRGGEQVVRHIHVDNRGGQAVIAENINAGGRGNGKLDDQTHAAGSAGISAALLGADAFGSGVPIPGGEREASMQDARGKQQRRAEGEP
;
A
#
# COMPACT_ATOMS: atom_id res chain seq x y z
N MET A 1 -0.43 -52.27 61.31
CA MET A 1 0.73 -51.53 60.78
C MET A 1 1.17 -52.16 59.46
N ASN A 2 0.94 -51.49 58.33
CA ASN A 2 1.50 -51.87 57.04
C ASN A 2 1.66 -50.60 56.19
N ARG A 3 2.87 -50.03 56.16
CA ARG A 3 3.24 -48.93 55.26
C ARG A 3 3.69 -49.55 53.94
N LYS A 4 2.88 -49.41 52.88
CA LYS A 4 3.31 -49.66 51.50
C LYS A 4 3.76 -48.35 50.86
N ASN A 5 4.90 -48.45 50.18
CA ASN A 5 5.56 -47.44 49.35
C ASN A 5 4.63 -46.72 48.37
N VAL A 6 4.83 -45.41 48.23
CA VAL A 6 4.54 -44.70 46.97
C VAL A 6 5.80 -43.91 46.59
N ALA A 7 6.51 -44.43 45.59
CA ALA A 7 7.66 -43.79 44.98
C ALA A 7 7.23 -42.53 44.23
N ALA A 8 7.86 -41.40 44.55
CA ALA A 8 7.64 -40.13 43.87
C ALA A 8 8.15 -40.19 42.41
N LYS A 9 7.23 -40.08 41.44
CA LYS A 9 7.59 -39.91 40.02
C LYS A 9 8.22 -38.53 39.80
N SER A 10 9.50 -38.53 39.40
CA SER A 10 10.25 -37.35 38.95
C SER A 10 9.59 -36.70 37.73
N ARG A 11 9.14 -35.44 37.88
CA ARG A 11 8.68 -34.58 36.77
C ARG A 11 9.90 -34.16 35.95
N ARG A 12 10.08 -34.72 34.75
CA ARG A 12 11.02 -34.21 33.74
C ARG A 12 10.63 -32.78 33.34
N ARG A 13 11.41 -31.78 33.78
CA ARG A 13 11.36 -30.40 33.27
C ARG A 13 11.80 -30.42 31.80
N SER A 14 10.89 -30.09 30.88
CA SER A 14 11.24 -29.77 29.50
C SER A 14 12.11 -28.51 29.49
N LYS A 15 13.37 -28.63 29.03
CA LYS A 15 14.24 -27.49 28.77
C LYS A 15 13.58 -26.61 27.70
N ARG A 16 13.09 -25.44 28.11
CA ARG A 16 12.67 -24.37 27.20
C ARG A 16 13.92 -23.92 26.45
N MET A 17 13.99 -24.21 25.15
CA MET A 17 15.05 -23.67 24.28
C MET A 17 14.94 -22.15 24.32
N VAL A 18 15.96 -21.51 24.88
CA VAL A 18 16.16 -20.07 24.73
C VAL A 18 16.44 -19.84 23.25
N PRO A 19 15.71 -18.97 22.55
CA PRO A 19 16.02 -18.66 21.16
C PRO A 19 17.44 -18.09 21.13
N LYS A 20 18.33 -18.78 20.41
CA LYS A 20 19.69 -18.31 20.15
C LYS A 20 19.56 -16.93 19.53
N ALA A 21 20.16 -15.92 20.16
CA ALA A 21 20.24 -14.58 19.58
C ALA A 21 20.77 -14.73 18.14
N PRO A 22 20.15 -14.04 17.16
CA PRO A 22 20.68 -14.06 15.81
C PRO A 22 22.16 -13.64 15.86
N PRO A 23 23.03 -14.25 15.03
CA PRO A 23 24.42 -13.81 14.97
C PRO A 23 24.43 -12.32 14.69
N THR A 24 25.09 -11.55 15.56
CA THR A 24 25.37 -10.15 15.31
C THR A 24 26.28 -10.11 14.09
N THR A 25 25.70 -10.00 12.91
CA THR A 25 26.44 -9.65 11.71
C THR A 25 27.02 -8.28 12.01
N GLU A 26 28.34 -8.18 12.20
CA GLU A 26 29.01 -6.89 12.23
C GLU A 26 28.56 -6.16 10.95
N GLY A 27 27.73 -5.13 11.12
CA GLY A 27 27.16 -4.42 9.99
C GLY A 27 28.31 -3.82 9.21
N ILE A 28 28.45 -4.20 7.94
CA ILE A 28 29.40 -3.57 7.03
C ILE A 28 28.98 -2.10 6.93
N VAL A 29 29.74 -1.21 7.56
CA VAL A 29 29.55 0.23 7.41
C VAL A 29 30.18 0.61 6.08
N ILE A 30 29.35 0.83 5.06
CA ILE A 30 29.82 1.30 3.76
C ILE A 30 30.20 2.78 3.91
N PRO A 31 31.48 3.14 3.74
CA PRO A 31 31.89 4.54 3.79
C PRO A 31 31.33 5.28 2.57
N ILE A 32 30.74 6.45 2.78
CA ILE A 32 30.25 7.30 1.69
C ILE A 32 31.34 8.33 1.36
N PRO A 33 31.83 8.41 0.11
CA PRO A 33 32.87 9.35 -0.30
C PRO A 33 32.52 10.82 0.01
N THR A 34 33.53 11.63 0.32
CA THR A 34 33.33 13.07 0.59
C THR A 34 33.28 13.92 -0.67
N SER A 35 33.82 13.45 -1.79
CA SER A 35 33.68 14.06 -3.13
C SER A 35 33.06 13.12 -4.17
N ASP A 36 32.74 13.67 -5.36
CA ASP A 36 32.28 12.90 -6.53
C ASP A 36 33.43 12.22 -7.29
N SER A 37 34.66 12.29 -6.78
CA SER A 37 35.83 11.74 -7.45
C SER A 37 35.92 10.23 -7.24
N LYS A 38 35.88 9.47 -8.34
CA LYS A 38 36.14 8.02 -8.34
C LYS A 38 37.49 7.68 -7.69
N ALA A 39 38.51 8.49 -7.94
CA ALA A 39 39.84 8.30 -7.35
C ALA A 39 39.89 8.54 -5.83
N GLU A 40 39.01 9.38 -5.28
CA GLU A 40 38.88 9.55 -3.83
C GLU A 40 38.09 8.38 -3.22
N ALA A 41 37.03 7.93 -3.89
CA ALA A 41 36.25 6.76 -3.48
C ALA A 41 37.12 5.50 -3.41
N ASP A 42 37.94 5.25 -4.44
CA ASP A 42 38.86 4.10 -4.49
C ASP A 42 39.87 4.11 -3.34
N ARG A 43 40.41 5.30 -2.99
CA ARG A 43 41.34 5.45 -1.85
C ARG A 43 40.63 5.19 -0.53
N LEU A 44 39.45 5.76 -0.34
CA LEU A 44 38.64 5.57 0.86
C LEU A 44 38.32 4.09 1.08
N PHE A 45 37.90 3.37 0.03
CA PHE A 45 37.57 1.95 0.13
C PHE A 45 38.79 1.07 0.36
N ALA A 46 39.94 1.40 -0.22
CA ALA A 46 41.20 0.70 0.08
C ALA A 46 41.58 0.78 1.56
N GLU A 47 41.28 1.89 2.24
CA GLU A 47 41.61 2.08 3.65
C GLU A 47 40.58 1.44 4.61
N THR A 48 39.33 1.28 4.18
CA THR A 48 38.20 1.03 5.10
C THR A 48 37.43 -0.26 4.84
N VAL A 49 37.49 -0.83 3.62
CA VAL A 49 36.74 -2.04 3.25
C VAL A 49 37.61 -3.28 3.46
N PRO A 50 37.24 -4.19 4.38
CA PRO A 50 37.98 -5.43 4.57
C PRO A 50 37.99 -6.27 3.28
N GLY A 51 39.17 -6.74 2.88
CA GLY A 51 39.32 -7.57 1.67
C GLY A 51 39.29 -6.81 0.35
N TRP A 52 39.34 -5.46 0.36
CA TRP A 52 39.38 -4.64 -0.86
C TRP A 52 40.46 -5.08 -1.87
N GLU A 53 41.62 -5.50 -1.37
CA GLU A 53 42.74 -5.97 -2.19
C GLU A 53 42.46 -7.30 -2.93
N GLN A 54 41.47 -8.08 -2.46
CA GLN A 54 41.10 -9.36 -3.05
C GLN A 54 40.05 -9.21 -4.16
N LEU A 55 39.39 -8.04 -4.25
CA LEU A 55 38.41 -7.74 -5.27
C LEU A 55 39.08 -7.48 -6.61
N ASP A 56 38.42 -7.88 -7.70
CA ASP A 56 38.88 -7.54 -9.04
C ASP A 56 38.61 -6.06 -9.42
N ASN A 57 39.09 -5.64 -10.58
CA ASN A 57 38.96 -4.25 -11.00
C ASN A 57 37.50 -3.86 -11.31
N ASP A 58 36.67 -4.81 -11.75
CA ASP A 58 35.28 -4.56 -12.11
C ASP A 58 34.41 -4.45 -10.84
N GLU A 59 34.62 -5.33 -9.87
CA GLU A 59 34.00 -5.29 -8.54
C GLU A 59 34.33 -3.98 -7.79
N ARG A 60 35.60 -3.54 -7.84
CA ARG A 60 36.00 -2.24 -7.25
C ARG A 60 35.33 -1.07 -7.96
N ALA A 61 35.27 -1.10 -9.28
CA ALA A 61 34.61 -0.07 -10.07
C ALA A 61 33.11 -0.01 -9.77
N GLU A 62 32.44 -1.16 -9.63
CA GLU A 62 31.03 -1.26 -9.27
C GLU A 62 30.77 -0.70 -7.86
N ILE A 63 31.61 -1.04 -6.88
CA ILE A 63 31.48 -0.48 -5.52
C ILE A 63 31.65 1.04 -5.53
N ALA A 64 32.64 1.55 -6.25
CA ALA A 64 32.84 3.00 -6.39
C ALA A 64 31.63 3.69 -7.03
N GLU A 65 31.07 3.11 -8.09
CA GLU A 65 29.88 3.64 -8.75
C GLU A 65 28.64 3.61 -7.85
N LEU A 66 28.39 2.50 -7.16
CA LEU A 66 27.28 2.38 -6.21
C LEU A 66 27.42 3.38 -5.07
N ALA A 67 28.62 3.59 -4.55
CA ALA A 67 28.86 4.55 -3.48
C ALA A 67 28.68 6.00 -3.93
N LEU A 68 29.14 6.35 -5.13
CA LEU A 68 28.92 7.66 -5.73
C LEU A 68 27.43 7.89 -6.00
N ALA A 69 26.72 6.87 -6.49
CA ALA A 69 25.27 6.93 -6.66
C ALA A 69 24.55 7.12 -5.31
N LEU A 70 24.98 6.44 -4.24
CA LEU A 70 24.45 6.66 -2.88
C LEU A 70 24.72 8.08 -2.38
N ARG A 71 25.90 8.64 -2.66
CA ARG A 71 26.24 10.04 -2.32
C ARG A 71 25.31 11.02 -3.04
N GLN A 72 25.10 10.82 -4.35
CA GLN A 72 24.26 11.67 -5.18
C GLN A 72 22.78 11.64 -4.76
N ARG A 73 22.30 10.52 -4.24
CA ARG A 73 20.94 10.40 -3.70
C ARG A 73 20.71 11.27 -2.44
N GLY A 74 21.78 11.74 -1.80
CA GLY A 74 21.69 12.48 -0.54
C GLY A 74 21.41 11.57 0.66
N SER A 75 21.45 12.14 1.86
CA SER A 75 21.05 11.42 3.08
C SER A 75 19.67 11.88 3.52
N PRO A 76 18.75 10.95 3.82
CA PRO A 76 17.43 11.32 4.33
C PRO A 76 17.56 12.03 5.69
N PRO A 77 16.54 12.81 6.09
CA PRO A 77 16.52 13.38 7.43
C PRO A 77 16.57 12.25 8.46
N ARG A 78 17.40 12.45 9.48
CA ARG A 78 17.51 11.54 10.63
C ARG A 78 17.10 12.26 11.88
N VAL A 79 16.27 11.59 12.66
CA VAL A 79 15.81 12.07 13.96
C VAL A 79 16.06 11.04 15.03
N THR A 80 16.19 11.50 16.27
CA THR A 80 16.11 10.67 17.47
C THR A 80 14.71 10.77 18.04
N VAL A 81 14.19 9.63 18.51
CA VAL A 81 12.86 9.55 19.12
C VAL A 81 13.06 9.25 20.60
N VAL A 82 12.72 10.20 21.46
CA VAL A 82 12.85 10.07 22.91
C VAL A 82 11.46 9.99 23.54
N ARG A 83 11.27 9.05 24.45
CA ARG A 83 10.05 8.95 25.26
C ARG A 83 10.32 9.58 26.63
N ASP A 84 9.57 10.60 26.99
CA ASP A 84 9.68 11.24 28.29
C ASP A 84 9.04 10.39 29.41
N GLY A 85 9.27 10.79 30.66
CA GLY A 85 8.72 10.10 31.85
C GLY A 85 7.19 10.13 31.95
N ASN A 86 6.52 11.00 31.17
CA ASN A 86 5.07 11.10 31.09
C ASN A 86 4.50 10.26 29.93
N GLY A 87 5.35 9.53 29.21
CA GLY A 87 4.99 8.68 28.09
C GLY A 87 4.79 9.41 26.77
N LYS A 88 5.06 10.72 26.70
CA LYS A 88 5.00 11.51 25.46
C LYS A 88 6.31 11.37 24.69
N PHE A 89 6.20 11.32 23.37
CA PHE A 89 7.36 11.27 22.49
C PHE A 89 7.81 12.67 22.10
N SER A 90 9.13 12.88 22.05
CA SER A 90 9.78 14.04 21.45
C SER A 90 10.71 13.59 20.33
N ILE A 91 10.80 14.43 19.29
CA ILE A 91 11.64 14.20 18.12
C ILE A 91 12.73 15.26 18.12
N ASN A 92 14.00 14.85 18.07
CA ASN A 92 15.14 15.77 17.93
C ASN A 92 15.93 15.43 16.66
N MET A 93 16.57 16.42 16.04
CA MET A 93 17.45 16.16 14.91
C MET A 93 18.68 15.35 15.35
N ALA A 94 19.08 14.37 14.53
CA ALA A 94 20.20 13.48 14.87
C ALA A 94 21.55 13.93 14.25
N GLY A 95 21.53 14.85 13.29
CA GLY A 95 22.73 15.30 12.60
C GLY A 95 23.53 16.35 13.36
N LYS A 96 24.74 16.61 12.86
CA LYS A 96 25.67 17.59 13.45
C LYS A 96 25.26 19.05 13.18
N SER A 97 24.43 19.29 12.18
CA SER A 97 23.99 20.62 11.76
C SER A 97 22.47 20.70 11.83
N ALA A 98 21.97 21.40 12.84
CA ALA A 98 20.53 21.61 13.03
C ALA A 98 19.88 22.28 11.81
N THR A 99 20.57 23.21 11.15
CA THR A 99 20.08 23.88 9.94
C THR A 99 19.90 22.92 8.78
N LEU A 100 20.89 22.05 8.52
CA LEU A 100 20.82 21.09 7.43
C LEU A 100 19.69 20.09 7.65
N ASP A 101 19.53 19.58 8.88
CA ASP A 101 18.49 18.62 9.21
C ASP A 101 17.08 19.24 9.11
N THR A 102 16.95 20.50 9.51
CA THR A 102 15.70 21.25 9.38
C THR A 102 15.35 21.45 7.90
N LEU A 103 16.31 21.87 7.07
CA LEU A 103 16.09 22.01 5.62
C LEU A 103 15.75 20.68 4.95
N ARG A 104 16.38 19.58 5.37
CA ARG A 104 16.02 18.23 4.90
C ARG A 104 14.58 17.88 5.24
N LEU A 105 14.12 18.17 6.46
CA LEU A 105 12.72 17.93 6.82
C LEU A 105 11.75 18.79 6.01
N HIS A 106 12.04 20.08 5.83
CA HIS A 106 11.23 20.93 4.96
C HIS A 106 11.14 20.37 3.54
N ASN A 107 12.26 19.89 2.99
CA ASN A 107 12.32 19.26 1.68
C ASN A 107 11.51 17.94 1.63
N THR A 108 11.70 17.04 2.59
CA THR A 108 11.00 15.74 2.64
C THR A 108 9.48 15.90 2.74
N PHE A 109 9.00 16.91 3.47
CA PHE A 109 7.57 17.16 3.64
C PHE A 109 7.00 18.18 2.65
N VAL A 110 7.81 18.73 1.74
CA VAL A 110 7.43 19.80 0.81
C VAL A 110 6.66 20.92 1.54
N ALA A 111 7.21 21.32 2.68
CA ALA A 111 6.51 22.15 3.65
C ALA A 111 7.12 23.55 3.72
N ASP A 112 6.26 24.57 3.62
CA ASP A 112 6.66 25.97 3.79
C ASP A 112 6.76 26.39 5.27
N SER A 113 6.20 25.57 6.17
CA SER A 113 6.24 25.77 7.61
C SER A 113 6.40 24.43 8.35
N LEU A 114 6.70 24.49 9.65
CA LEU A 114 6.84 23.29 10.47
C LEU A 114 5.50 22.70 10.92
N ASP A 115 4.37 23.39 10.77
CA ASP A 115 3.06 22.92 11.23
C ASP A 115 2.61 21.61 10.57
N PRO A 116 2.62 21.46 9.23
CA PRO A 116 2.31 20.18 8.60
C PRO A 116 3.33 19.11 9.00
N VAL A 117 4.62 19.44 9.09
CA VAL A 117 5.69 18.51 9.53
C VAL A 117 5.39 17.95 10.91
N ASN A 118 5.13 18.82 11.90
CA ASN A 118 4.86 18.45 13.28
C ASN A 118 3.56 17.64 13.42
N THR A 119 2.53 17.99 12.64
CA THR A 119 1.26 17.26 12.65
C THR A 119 1.45 15.85 12.09
N ARG A 120 2.10 15.73 10.93
CA ARG A 120 2.38 14.42 10.29
C ARG A 120 3.29 13.55 11.17
N ALA A 121 4.28 14.15 11.80
CA ALA A 121 5.16 13.49 12.76
C ALA A 121 4.38 12.90 13.94
N SER A 122 3.46 13.68 14.50
CA SER A 122 2.62 13.26 15.63
C SER A 122 1.69 12.10 15.26
N GLU A 123 1.12 12.11 14.05
CA GLU A 123 0.29 11.02 13.54
C GLU A 123 1.09 9.72 13.32
N LEU A 124 2.29 9.82 12.73
CA LEU A 124 3.18 8.68 12.55
C LEU A 124 3.59 8.08 13.90
N ILE A 125 3.96 8.91 14.87
CA ILE A 125 4.26 8.46 16.25
C ILE A 125 3.05 7.76 16.85
N LYS A 126 1.86 8.38 16.77
CA LYS A 126 0.64 7.80 17.35
C LYS A 126 0.33 6.43 16.75
N TYR A 127 0.48 6.28 15.43
CA TYR A 127 0.34 4.99 14.78
C TYR A 127 1.40 4.00 15.25
N LEU A 128 2.69 4.37 15.20
CA LEU A 128 3.80 3.49 15.59
C LEU A 128 3.73 3.08 17.06
N ASP A 129 3.24 3.95 17.95
CA ASP A 129 3.04 3.63 19.36
C ASP A 129 1.87 2.67 19.56
N SER A 130 0.75 2.87 18.85
CA SER A 130 -0.43 1.99 18.93
C SER A 130 -0.16 0.52 18.59
N VAL A 131 0.93 0.28 17.87
CA VAL A 131 1.39 -1.04 17.42
C VAL A 131 2.66 -1.50 18.12
N GLY A 132 3.07 -0.83 19.21
CA GLY A 132 4.25 -1.18 20.01
C GLY A 132 5.59 -1.01 19.27
N GLY A 133 5.63 -0.16 18.25
CA GLY A 133 6.74 -0.01 17.32
C GLY A 133 7.29 1.42 17.22
N CYS A 134 7.01 2.30 18.18
CA CYS A 134 7.56 3.66 18.18
C CYS A 134 9.03 3.63 18.59
N THR A 135 9.89 3.31 17.62
CA THR A 135 11.35 3.32 17.76
C THR A 135 11.96 4.30 16.76
N GLU A 136 13.15 4.80 17.10
CA GLU A 136 13.95 5.65 16.21
C GLU A 136 14.12 5.01 14.82
N THR A 137 14.47 3.72 14.78
CA THR A 137 14.68 2.97 13.54
C THR A 137 13.44 2.98 12.64
N ARG A 138 12.25 2.75 13.20
CA ARG A 138 11.02 2.69 12.41
C ARG A 138 10.57 4.06 11.95
N TYR A 139 10.72 5.08 12.79
CA TYR A 139 10.39 6.44 12.41
C TYR A 139 11.33 6.95 11.29
N ASN A 140 12.64 6.73 11.43
CA ASN A 140 13.62 7.08 10.40
C ASN A 140 13.40 6.29 9.10
N ALA A 141 12.92 5.04 9.17
CA ALA A 141 12.52 4.28 7.98
C ALA A 141 11.31 4.92 7.27
N ALA A 142 10.32 5.43 8.02
CA ALA A 142 9.19 6.15 7.45
C ALA A 142 9.64 7.46 6.76
N LEU A 143 10.52 8.23 7.42
CA LEU A 143 11.10 9.45 6.82
C LEU A 143 11.90 9.13 5.55
N SER A 144 12.76 8.12 5.60
CA SER A 144 13.54 7.69 4.44
C SER A 144 12.66 7.22 3.28
N PHE A 145 11.54 6.55 3.57
CA PHE A 145 10.57 6.17 2.55
C PHE A 145 9.95 7.39 1.87
N ILE A 146 9.47 8.37 2.65
CA ILE A 146 8.87 9.60 2.11
C ILE A 146 9.90 10.36 1.28
N ASP A 147 11.11 10.55 1.82
CA ASP A 147 12.19 11.28 1.16
C ASP A 147 12.62 10.63 -0.17
N SER A 148 12.78 9.31 -0.18
CA SER A 148 13.15 8.55 -1.39
C SER A 148 12.12 8.59 -2.51
N MET A 149 10.85 8.88 -2.17
CA MET A 149 9.80 9.04 -3.16
C MET A 149 9.81 10.43 -3.82
N ALA A 150 10.61 11.37 -3.31
CA ALA A 150 10.75 12.74 -3.80
C ALA A 150 9.38 13.40 -4.07
N PRO A 151 8.55 13.62 -3.02
CA PRO A 151 7.24 14.21 -3.19
C PRO A 151 7.31 15.60 -3.82
N GLN A 152 6.35 15.91 -4.67
CA GLN A 152 6.27 17.21 -5.37
C GLN A 152 5.28 18.19 -4.73
N SER A 153 4.46 17.71 -3.78
CA SER A 153 3.45 18.51 -3.09
C SER A 153 3.10 17.90 -1.73
N GLN A 154 2.49 18.69 -0.85
CA GLN A 154 1.99 18.20 0.44
C GLN A 154 0.92 17.11 0.29
N ALA A 155 0.15 17.13 -0.81
CA ALA A 155 -0.82 16.07 -1.09
C ALA A 155 -0.13 14.72 -1.35
N GLU A 156 1.01 14.72 -2.06
CA GLU A 156 1.82 13.50 -2.22
C GLU A 156 2.37 13.03 -0.88
N VAL A 157 2.83 13.93 -0.02
CA VAL A 157 3.35 13.58 1.32
C VAL A 157 2.29 12.88 2.17
N LEU A 158 1.06 13.40 2.18
CA LEU A 158 -0.07 12.76 2.87
C LEU A 158 -0.33 11.35 2.35
N LEU A 159 -0.35 11.19 1.02
CA LEU A 159 -0.55 9.90 0.39
C LEU A 159 0.59 8.93 0.73
N LEU A 160 1.85 9.38 0.71
CA LEU A 160 3.02 8.58 1.03
C LEU A 160 3.02 8.11 2.49
N ILE A 161 2.67 8.99 3.43
CA ILE A 161 2.50 8.61 4.85
C ILE A 161 1.44 7.52 4.96
N GLN A 162 0.30 7.69 4.28
CA GLN A 162 -0.76 6.69 4.28
C GLN A 162 -0.30 5.38 3.64
N MET A 163 0.47 5.41 2.55
CA MET A 163 1.06 4.24 1.90
C MET A 163 1.99 3.48 2.84
N TYR A 164 2.86 4.18 3.57
CA TYR A 164 3.75 3.57 4.56
C TYR A 164 2.95 2.84 5.65
N VAL A 165 1.97 3.54 6.25
CA VAL A 165 1.10 2.99 7.30
C VAL A 165 0.27 1.80 6.79
N THR A 166 -0.24 1.88 5.55
CA THR A 166 -1.03 0.81 4.91
C THR A 166 -0.16 -0.42 4.64
N HIS A 167 1.05 -0.21 4.10
CA HIS A 167 2.01 -1.28 3.86
C HIS A 167 2.37 -1.99 5.16
N ASP A 168 2.69 -1.23 6.21
CA ASP A 168 3.06 -1.78 7.51
C ASP A 168 1.89 -2.57 8.14
N ALA A 169 0.67 -2.03 8.08
CA ALA A 169 -0.53 -2.76 8.52
C ALA A 169 -0.75 -4.05 7.72
N ALA A 170 -0.48 -4.05 6.41
CA ALA A 170 -0.60 -5.24 5.56
C ALA A 170 0.43 -6.31 5.95
N ILE A 171 1.69 -5.94 6.16
CA ILE A 171 2.75 -6.87 6.61
C ILE A 171 2.41 -7.46 7.97
N ARG A 172 1.88 -6.65 8.91
CA ARG A 172 1.39 -7.18 10.19
C ARG A 172 0.24 -8.16 10.03
N ALA A 173 -0.74 -7.86 9.18
CA ALA A 173 -1.85 -8.77 8.89
C ALA A 173 -1.36 -10.10 8.31
N LEU A 174 -0.43 -10.05 7.35
CA LEU A 174 0.20 -11.23 6.75
C LEU A 174 1.02 -12.03 7.78
N SER A 175 1.76 -11.34 8.66
CA SER A 175 2.49 -11.99 9.75
C SER A 175 1.54 -12.72 10.69
N GLN A 176 0.40 -12.12 11.06
CA GLN A 176 -0.58 -12.77 11.94
C GLN A 176 -1.32 -13.92 11.24
N LEU A 177 -1.57 -13.79 9.93
CA LEU A 177 -2.08 -14.89 9.10
C LEU A 177 -1.12 -16.09 9.13
N GLY A 178 0.18 -15.87 8.96
CA GLY A 178 1.19 -16.93 8.99
C GLY A 178 1.33 -17.65 10.34
N GLN A 179 0.86 -17.04 11.43
CA GLN A 179 0.86 -17.63 12.78
C GLN A 179 -0.52 -18.14 13.22
N ALA A 180 -1.56 -17.97 12.40
CA ALA A 180 -2.91 -18.34 12.77
C ALA A 180 -3.08 -19.87 12.69
N GLU A 181 -3.52 -20.49 13.79
CA GLU A 181 -3.85 -21.93 13.82
C GLU A 181 -5.36 -22.18 13.59
N TRP A 182 -6.19 -21.19 13.93
CA TRP A 182 -7.64 -21.27 13.84
C TRP A 182 -8.14 -20.68 12.52
N VAL A 183 -9.04 -21.40 11.84
CA VAL A 183 -9.59 -21.03 10.53
C VAL A 183 -10.20 -19.62 10.54
N GLN A 184 -10.89 -19.25 11.62
CA GLN A 184 -11.49 -17.92 11.77
C GLN A 184 -10.43 -16.80 11.76
N ASN A 185 -9.30 -17.02 12.43
CA ASN A 185 -8.19 -16.06 12.45
C ASN A 185 -7.51 -15.98 11.09
N MET A 186 -7.33 -17.11 10.40
CA MET A 186 -6.81 -17.13 9.03
C MET A 186 -7.72 -16.34 8.08
N GLN A 187 -9.03 -16.53 8.16
CA GLN A 187 -9.99 -15.79 7.34
C GLN A 187 -9.97 -14.28 7.68
N MET A 188 -9.97 -13.92 8.97
CA MET A 188 -9.95 -12.52 9.40
C MET A 188 -8.69 -11.80 8.91
N PHE A 189 -7.51 -12.33 9.20
CA PHE A 189 -6.24 -11.70 8.81
C PHE A 189 -6.00 -11.78 7.30
N GLY A 190 -6.41 -12.87 6.63
CA GLY A 190 -6.35 -12.98 5.18
C GLY A 190 -7.22 -11.94 4.47
N ASN A 191 -8.46 -11.73 4.94
CA ASN A 191 -9.35 -10.70 4.41
C ASN A 191 -8.79 -9.30 4.67
N MET A 192 -8.24 -9.04 5.86
CA MET A 192 -7.63 -7.76 6.20
C MET A 192 -6.41 -7.47 5.32
N ALA A 193 -5.49 -8.44 5.17
CA ALA A 193 -4.32 -8.33 4.31
C ALA A 193 -4.71 -8.05 2.86
N THR A 194 -5.67 -8.80 2.32
CA THR A 194 -6.16 -8.63 0.94
C THR A 194 -6.69 -7.21 0.70
N LYS A 195 -7.49 -6.68 1.63
CA LYS A 195 -8.04 -5.32 1.52
C LYS A 195 -6.95 -4.25 1.59
N LEU A 196 -5.98 -4.40 2.48
CA LEU A 196 -4.87 -3.46 2.63
C LEU A 196 -3.94 -3.48 1.41
N LEU A 197 -3.64 -4.66 0.86
CA LEU A 197 -2.85 -4.80 -0.37
C LEU A 197 -3.55 -4.16 -1.58
N ARG A 198 -4.86 -4.36 -1.73
CA ARG A 198 -5.65 -3.68 -2.78
C ARG A 198 -5.65 -2.16 -2.59
N THR A 199 -5.72 -1.69 -1.34
CA THR A 199 -5.64 -0.26 -1.02
C THR A 199 -4.27 0.30 -1.39
N SER A 200 -3.20 -0.42 -1.08
CA SER A 200 -1.82 -0.05 -1.45
C SER A 200 -1.65 0.08 -2.97
N GLN A 201 -2.23 -0.86 -3.75
CA GLN A 201 -2.27 -0.75 -5.21
C GLN A 201 -2.99 0.53 -5.68
N GLY A 202 -4.18 0.80 -5.14
CA GLY A 202 -4.92 2.03 -5.46
C GLY A 202 -4.17 3.31 -5.09
N GLN A 203 -3.41 3.31 -3.99
CA GLN A 203 -2.56 4.44 -3.61
C GLN A 203 -1.41 4.63 -4.60
N MET A 204 -0.75 3.56 -5.06
CA MET A 204 0.28 3.62 -6.10
C MET A 204 -0.27 4.18 -7.42
N GLU A 205 -1.45 3.73 -7.85
CA GLU A 205 -2.12 4.27 -9.05
C GLU A 205 -2.50 5.74 -8.88
N THR A 206 -2.94 6.13 -7.69
CA THR A 206 -3.28 7.52 -7.36
C THR A 206 -2.04 8.41 -7.43
N LEU A 207 -0.91 7.99 -6.85
CA LEU A 207 0.36 8.70 -6.93
C LEU A 207 0.82 8.85 -8.39
N ALA A 208 0.76 7.76 -9.17
CA ALA A 208 1.09 7.79 -10.59
C ALA A 208 0.16 8.71 -11.41
N ARG A 209 -1.11 8.86 -11.01
CA ARG A 209 -2.06 9.78 -11.65
C ARG A 209 -1.77 11.23 -11.27
N MET A 210 -1.47 11.51 -10.00
CA MET A 210 -1.08 12.84 -9.52
C MET A 210 0.15 13.36 -10.30
N ARG A 211 1.16 12.51 -10.49
CA ARG A 211 2.39 12.85 -11.23
C ARG A 211 2.21 13.02 -12.73
N ARG A 212 1.25 12.32 -13.33
CA ARG A 212 0.90 12.49 -14.75
C ARG A 212 0.08 13.76 -15.02
N GLY A 213 -0.31 14.53 -14.00
CA GLY A 213 -0.97 15.83 -14.18
C GLY A 213 -2.37 15.76 -14.81
N GLY A 214 -3.01 14.59 -14.83
CA GLY A 214 -4.35 14.43 -15.41
C GLY A 214 -4.41 14.46 -16.95
N GLU A 215 -3.29 14.24 -17.65
CA GLU A 215 -3.32 14.05 -19.11
C GLU A 215 -4.10 12.79 -19.48
N GLN A 216 -5.39 12.96 -19.76
CA GLN A 216 -6.15 12.00 -20.55
C GLN A 216 -5.88 12.36 -22.01
N VAL A 217 -4.99 11.61 -22.66
CA VAL A 217 -4.81 11.70 -24.12
C VAL A 217 -6.08 11.16 -24.79
N VAL A 218 -7.11 12.00 -24.94
CA VAL A 218 -8.30 11.67 -25.72
C VAL A 218 -7.92 11.78 -27.19
N ARG A 219 -7.49 10.65 -27.77
CA ARG A 219 -7.20 10.57 -29.21
C ARG A 219 -8.53 10.56 -29.97
N HIS A 220 -9.01 11.74 -30.38
CA HIS A 220 -10.14 11.87 -31.30
C HIS A 220 -9.75 11.30 -32.68
N ILE A 221 -10.11 10.05 -32.95
CA ILE A 221 -10.02 9.47 -34.28
C ILE A 221 -11.33 9.78 -35.00
N HIS A 222 -11.31 10.71 -35.95
CA HIS A 222 -12.43 10.89 -36.88
C HIS A 222 -12.47 9.67 -37.82
N VAL A 223 -13.47 8.82 -37.65
CA VAL A 223 -13.79 7.78 -38.63
C VAL A 223 -14.75 8.41 -39.63
N ASP A 224 -14.26 8.74 -40.83
CA ASP A 224 -15.14 9.17 -41.92
C ASP A 224 -15.88 7.94 -42.46
N ASN A 225 -17.20 7.92 -42.30
CA ASN A 225 -18.06 6.77 -42.63
C ASN A 225 -18.55 6.79 -44.09
N ARG A 226 -17.75 7.36 -45.01
CA ARG A 226 -18.11 7.52 -46.44
C ARG A 226 -17.72 6.33 -47.34
N GLY A 227 -17.25 5.23 -46.76
CA GLY A 227 -17.03 3.98 -47.47
C GLY A 227 -16.65 2.90 -46.46
N GLY A 228 -17.48 1.85 -46.35
CA GLY A 228 -17.41 0.87 -45.28
C GLY A 228 -16.04 0.22 -45.05
N GLN A 229 -15.83 -0.13 -43.77
CA GLN A 229 -14.68 -0.77 -43.13
C GLN A 229 -13.54 0.15 -42.65
N ALA A 230 -13.54 0.43 -41.35
CA ALA A 230 -12.35 0.79 -40.60
C ALA A 230 -12.09 -0.29 -39.54
N VAL A 231 -11.02 -1.08 -39.71
CA VAL A 231 -10.46 -1.94 -38.66
C VAL A 231 -9.47 -1.10 -37.88
N ILE A 232 -9.76 -0.84 -36.60
CA ILE A 232 -8.84 -0.12 -35.71
C ILE A 232 -8.07 -1.16 -34.91
N ALA A 233 -6.75 -1.19 -35.08
CA ALA A 233 -5.89 -2.02 -34.26
C ALA A 233 -4.63 -1.26 -33.89
N GLU A 234 -4.32 -1.27 -32.60
CA GLU A 234 -3.12 -0.63 -32.05
C GLU A 234 -1.85 -1.44 -32.38
N ASN A 235 -2.00 -2.75 -32.60
CA ASN A 235 -1.02 -3.63 -33.26
C ASN A 235 -1.75 -4.92 -33.73
N ILE A 236 -1.65 -5.32 -34.99
CA ILE A 236 -2.30 -6.53 -35.54
C ILE A 236 -1.24 -7.63 -35.70
N ASN A 237 -1.30 -8.66 -34.86
CA ASN A 237 -0.75 -9.97 -35.21
C ASN A 237 -1.92 -10.95 -35.35
N ALA A 238 -2.63 -10.86 -36.48
CA ALA A 238 -3.69 -11.77 -36.85
C ALA A 238 -3.15 -12.83 -37.81
N GLY A 239 -2.54 -13.88 -37.27
CA GLY A 239 -2.44 -15.17 -37.95
C GLY A 239 -3.83 -15.81 -37.94
N GLY A 240 -4.53 -15.77 -39.08
CA GLY A 240 -5.97 -15.99 -39.15
C GLY A 240 -6.47 -17.43 -39.05
N ARG A 241 -7.75 -17.59 -38.67
CA ARG A 241 -8.81 -18.21 -39.50
C ARG A 241 -10.15 -18.27 -38.72
N GLY A 242 -11.23 -17.85 -39.37
CA GLY A 242 -12.56 -18.45 -39.19
C GLY A 242 -13.62 -17.64 -38.46
N ASN A 243 -14.25 -16.70 -39.16
CA ASN A 243 -15.54 -16.09 -38.78
C ASN A 243 -16.68 -17.11 -38.97
N GLY A 244 -17.37 -17.47 -37.90
CA GLY A 244 -18.71 -18.08 -37.94
C GLY A 244 -19.73 -17.08 -37.38
N LYS A 245 -20.69 -16.66 -38.21
CA LYS A 245 -21.84 -15.83 -37.82
C LYS A 245 -22.65 -16.48 -36.69
N LEU A 246 -23.03 -15.70 -35.69
CA LEU A 246 -24.27 -15.92 -34.94
C LEU A 246 -25.11 -14.64 -35.05
N ASP A 247 -25.99 -14.65 -36.05
CA ASP A 247 -27.15 -13.78 -36.11
C ASP A 247 -28.15 -14.32 -35.08
N ASP A 248 -28.16 -13.77 -33.85
CA ASP A 248 -29.33 -13.77 -32.94
C ASP A 248 -29.00 -12.99 -31.64
N GLN A 249 -29.27 -11.68 -31.67
CA GLN A 249 -29.50 -10.90 -30.44
C GLN A 249 -31.02 -10.76 -30.27
N THR A 250 -31.56 -11.22 -29.14
CA THR A 250 -32.92 -10.87 -28.71
C THR A 250 -32.86 -10.10 -27.39
N HIS A 251 -33.11 -8.79 -27.48
CA HIS A 251 -33.56 -7.97 -26.36
C HIS A 251 -35.04 -7.68 -26.55
N ALA A 252 -35.92 -8.43 -25.87
CA ALA A 252 -37.28 -8.02 -25.55
C ALA A 252 -37.86 -8.95 -24.47
N ALA A 253 -38.15 -8.39 -23.29
CA ALA A 253 -39.03 -9.04 -22.31
C ALA A 253 -40.48 -8.86 -22.78
N GLY A 254 -41.10 -9.95 -23.26
CA GLY A 254 -42.49 -10.03 -23.69
C GLY A 254 -43.25 -11.12 -22.93
N SER A 255 -44.54 -10.91 -22.74
CA SER A 255 -45.42 -11.52 -21.73
C SER A 255 -45.71 -13.04 -21.84
N ALA A 256 -45.75 -13.67 -20.66
CA ALA A 256 -46.55 -14.82 -20.18
C ALA A 256 -47.16 -15.82 -21.19
N GLY A 257 -46.75 -17.09 -21.05
CA GLY A 257 -47.49 -18.28 -21.47
C GLY A 257 -47.29 -19.40 -20.45
N ILE A 258 -48.40 -19.99 -19.99
CA ILE A 258 -48.49 -21.03 -18.95
C ILE A 258 -47.93 -22.35 -19.47
N SER A 259 -47.11 -23.09 -18.70
CA SER A 259 -47.07 -24.56 -18.75
C SER A 259 -46.40 -25.24 -17.54
N ALA A 260 -47.15 -26.20 -16.99
CA ALA A 260 -46.86 -27.41 -16.23
C ALA A 260 -45.96 -27.38 -14.97
N ALA A 261 -46.58 -27.65 -13.82
CA ALA A 261 -45.94 -28.04 -12.56
C ALA A 261 -45.69 -29.56 -12.49
N LEU A 262 -44.49 -29.97 -12.12
CA LEU A 262 -44.07 -31.28 -11.58
C LEU A 262 -42.73 -31.03 -10.81
N LEU A 263 -42.30 -31.68 -9.72
CA LEU A 263 -42.78 -32.70 -8.77
C LEU A 263 -41.80 -32.59 -7.57
N GLY A 264 -42.27 -32.55 -6.33
CA GLY A 264 -41.42 -32.30 -5.14
C GLY A 264 -40.79 -33.54 -4.51
N ALA A 265 -39.68 -33.34 -3.79
CA ALA A 265 -39.36 -33.92 -2.48
C ALA A 265 -38.01 -33.37 -1.94
N ASP A 266 -38.04 -32.53 -0.90
CA ASP A 266 -37.36 -32.89 0.35
C ASP A 266 -37.92 -32.08 1.55
N ALA A 267 -37.93 -32.72 2.72
CA ALA A 267 -39.07 -32.72 3.65
C ALA A 267 -38.89 -32.01 5.01
N PHE A 268 -37.99 -31.03 5.15
CA PHE A 268 -37.84 -30.29 6.42
C PHE A 268 -37.71 -28.79 6.21
N GLY A 269 -38.82 -28.09 6.47
CA GLY A 269 -39.01 -26.68 6.19
C GLY A 269 -38.43 -25.72 7.24
N SER A 270 -38.15 -24.51 6.75
CA SER A 270 -38.34 -23.25 7.44
C SER A 270 -38.77 -22.24 6.38
N GLY A 271 -40.04 -22.35 5.95
CA GLY A 271 -40.63 -21.43 4.98
C GLY A 271 -40.64 -20.02 5.52
N VAL A 272 -40.02 -19.09 4.80
CA VAL A 272 -40.11 -17.66 5.11
C VAL A 272 -41.46 -17.16 4.58
N PRO A 273 -42.27 -16.42 5.36
CA PRO A 273 -43.56 -15.94 4.87
C PRO A 273 -43.36 -14.96 3.71
N ILE A 274 -44.06 -15.22 2.62
CA ILE A 274 -44.24 -14.28 1.50
C ILE A 274 -45.20 -13.19 1.97
N PRO A 275 -44.83 -11.89 1.99
CA PRO A 275 -45.78 -10.83 2.28
C PRO A 275 -46.72 -10.67 1.08
N GLY A 276 -47.98 -11.08 1.26
CA GLY A 276 -49.09 -10.71 0.39
C GLY A 276 -49.86 -9.55 1.00
N GLY A 277 -50.07 -8.49 0.22
CA GLY A 277 -50.92 -7.37 0.59
C GLY A 277 -50.70 -6.17 -0.32
N GLU A 278 -51.68 -5.91 -1.19
CA GLU A 278 -51.99 -4.68 -1.94
C GLU A 278 -50.86 -3.83 -2.56
N ARG A 279 -50.95 -3.66 -3.89
CA ARG A 279 -50.17 -2.68 -4.64
C ARG A 279 -50.41 -1.27 -4.06
N GLU A 280 -49.35 -0.60 -3.63
CA GLU A 280 -49.39 0.84 -3.39
C GLU A 280 -49.74 1.59 -4.68
N ALA A 281 -50.60 2.60 -4.54
CA ALA A 281 -51.04 3.46 -5.62
C ALA A 281 -49.86 4.26 -6.21
N SER A 282 -49.93 4.53 -7.52
CA SER A 282 -48.94 5.31 -8.26
C SER A 282 -48.73 6.70 -7.64
N MET A 283 -47.51 6.96 -7.18
CA MET A 283 -47.07 8.29 -6.72
C MET A 283 -47.19 9.33 -7.83
N GLN A 284 -47.54 10.56 -7.45
CA GLN A 284 -47.63 11.70 -8.36
C GLN A 284 -46.23 12.19 -8.77
N ASP A 285 -46.12 12.60 -10.04
CA ASP A 285 -44.88 13.00 -10.70
C ASP A 285 -44.35 14.35 -10.15
N ALA A 286 -43.13 14.37 -9.62
CA ALA A 286 -42.56 15.49 -8.86
C ALA A 286 -41.96 16.63 -9.74
N ARG A 287 -42.39 16.77 -11.00
CA ARG A 287 -41.97 17.86 -11.89
C ARG A 287 -43.18 18.64 -12.39
N GLY A 288 -43.48 19.74 -11.71
CA GLY A 288 -44.48 20.71 -12.13
C GLY A 288 -44.19 21.25 -13.54
N LYS A 289 -45.08 20.95 -14.49
CA LYS A 289 -45.16 21.69 -15.76
C LYS A 289 -45.87 23.02 -15.49
N GLN A 290 -45.11 24.12 -15.45
CA GLN A 290 -45.66 25.46 -15.54
C GLN A 290 -46.36 25.64 -16.90
N GLN A 291 -47.68 25.85 -16.88
CA GLN A 291 -48.39 26.43 -18.01
C GLN A 291 -48.18 27.94 -17.97
N ARG A 292 -47.50 28.48 -19.00
CA ARG A 292 -47.42 29.93 -19.26
C ARG A 292 -48.81 30.40 -19.70
N ARG A 293 -49.41 31.36 -18.97
CA ARG A 293 -50.55 32.17 -19.43
C ARG A 293 -50.04 33.26 -20.37
N ALA A 294 -50.75 33.48 -21.47
CA ALA A 294 -50.58 34.64 -22.33
C ALA A 294 -51.40 35.80 -21.73
N GLU A 295 -50.74 36.92 -21.45
CA GLU A 295 -51.38 38.23 -21.25
C GLU A 295 -51.70 38.82 -22.62
N GLY A 296 -52.97 39.18 -22.81
CA GLY A 296 -53.42 40.09 -23.85
C GLY A 296 -54.08 41.28 -23.18
N GLU A 297 -53.53 42.46 -23.44
CA GLU A 297 -54.19 43.77 -23.36
C GLU A 297 -54.07 44.40 -24.76
N PRO A 298 -54.89 45.40 -25.08
CA PRO A 298 -56.35 45.48 -25.04
C PRO A 298 -57.00 45.17 -26.41
#